data_AF-A0A8H7QMP6-F1
#
_entry.id   AF-A0A8H7QMP6-F1
#
_cell.length_a   1.000
_cell.length_b   1.000
_cell.length_c   1.000
_cell.angle_alpha   90.00
_cell.angle_beta   90.00
_cell.angle_gamma   90.00
#
_symmetry.space_group_name_H-M   'P 1'
#
loop_
_entity.id
_entity.type
_entity.pdbx_description
1 polymer ?
#
loop_
_entity_poly.entity_id
_entity_poly.type
_entity_poly.pdbx_seq_one_letter_code
_entity_poly.pdbx_strand_id
1 'polypeptide(L)'
;MMDDHELERIYSLQIGEELLRQNKLAVTQCIELFPSMFGLDELIGSSSPIDLTQGHEKLTALYQQVCEIFIDHGLPFDHVWNWIMVWRQQLSFQSLSELYGQDKVIQSLHPRARKAVRQIYLEQLDKYMQWFPWSWFSDMQFIGAGGFSAVYAVHMTPAYDPQPLRMALKIVDDKLLNEISVQSKAFLPLLFQGLTVCESTGDLMMVMKFSNDGNLEDHMQQLPLGDLDLKTITGTILRLAANLADLHKVGMCHRNVHPRNIVCTDSDYFLVDYRFATPTEESTSVTGLTKAVYGRLPYIAPELRQGIYTEKSDIYSLGVIIWQLVSKVIFPSPDVLLDGQKQGEEHVYRIERVPGLPDWYERLYVACLEPKPENRPDAGEISRALQKIHQGLEFSVPLGGSVTEYIVARRAEAADHLRTFAKVKGIVSASTTRLYTLSNLPCTQFFISLRFKNDVFQNVF
;
A
#
# COMPACT_ATOMS: atom_id res chain seq x y z
N MET A 1 38.81 -30.67 -4.29
CA MET A 1 38.51 -30.89 -2.86
C MET A 1 37.87 -29.62 -2.38
N MET A 2 36.75 -29.74 -1.65
CA MET A 2 36.08 -28.60 -1.04
C MET A 2 37.05 -27.98 -0.03
N ASP A 3 37.22 -26.66 -0.03
CA ASP A 3 38.12 -26.01 0.92
C ASP A 3 37.49 -25.98 2.33
N ASP A 4 38.34 -25.85 3.36
CA ASP A 4 37.90 -25.92 4.76
C ASP A 4 36.86 -24.83 5.10
N HIS A 5 36.92 -23.69 4.42
CA HIS A 5 35.98 -22.57 4.60
C HIS A 5 34.60 -22.89 4.01
N GLU A 6 34.55 -23.58 2.87
CA GLU A 6 33.30 -24.06 2.27
C GLU A 6 32.67 -25.18 3.11
N LEU A 7 33.49 -26.05 3.72
CA LEU A 7 33.03 -27.04 4.71
C LEU A 7 32.42 -26.39 5.95
N GLU A 8 33.11 -25.42 6.55
CA GLU A 8 32.67 -24.70 7.75
C GLU A 8 31.36 -23.93 7.49
N ARG A 9 31.23 -23.32 6.30
CA ARG A 9 29.99 -22.66 5.87
C ARG A 9 28.83 -23.65 5.77
N ILE A 10 29.02 -24.80 5.13
CA ILE A 10 27.96 -25.81 5.00
C ILE A 10 27.55 -26.35 6.37
N TYR A 11 28.52 -26.62 7.25
CA TYR A 11 28.26 -27.10 8.59
C TYR A 11 27.46 -26.08 9.43
N SER A 12 27.86 -24.80 9.37
CA SER A 12 27.16 -23.70 10.05
C SER A 12 25.72 -23.54 9.54
N LEU A 13 25.49 -23.69 8.23
CA LEU A 13 24.14 -23.67 7.64
C LEU A 13 23.28 -24.83 8.14
N GLN A 14 23.83 -26.06 8.16
CA GLN A 14 23.10 -27.23 8.63
C GLN A 14 22.72 -27.14 10.10
N ILE A 15 23.65 -26.69 10.96
CA ILE A 15 23.35 -26.43 12.37
C ILE A 15 22.27 -25.35 12.47
N GLY A 16 22.39 -24.24 11.76
CA GLY A 16 21.41 -23.16 11.78
C GLY A 16 20.00 -23.63 11.40
N GLU A 17 19.87 -24.47 10.38
CA GLU A 17 18.59 -25.07 9.98
C GLU A 17 18.00 -25.99 11.06
N GLU A 18 18.84 -26.82 11.68
CA GLU A 18 18.42 -27.72 12.76
C GLU A 18 17.99 -26.94 14.01
N LEU A 19 18.73 -25.90 14.40
CA LEU A 19 18.36 -25.02 15.52
C LEU A 19 17.04 -24.29 15.24
N LEU A 20 16.83 -23.83 14.00
CA LEU A 20 15.57 -23.20 13.60
C LEU A 20 14.41 -24.20 13.68
N ARG A 21 14.63 -25.47 13.29
CA ARG A 21 13.62 -26.54 13.42
C ARG A 21 13.28 -26.82 14.89
N GLN A 22 14.27 -26.87 15.76
CA GLN A 22 14.07 -27.04 17.20
C GLN A 22 13.30 -25.86 17.81
N ASN A 23 13.66 -24.63 17.42
CA ASN A 23 12.96 -23.43 17.89
C ASN A 23 11.48 -23.44 17.47
N LYS A 24 11.18 -23.80 16.21
CA LYS A 24 9.79 -23.95 15.75
C LYS A 24 9.00 -24.91 16.64
N LEU A 25 9.56 -26.08 16.96
CA LEU A 25 8.91 -27.06 17.83
C LEU A 25 8.67 -26.52 19.25
N ALA A 26 9.66 -25.84 19.82
CA ALA A 26 9.54 -25.26 21.16
C ALA A 26 8.48 -24.14 21.21
N VAL A 27 8.40 -23.32 20.15
CA VAL A 27 7.34 -22.32 19.98
C VAL A 27 5.97 -22.98 19.88
N THR A 28 5.79 -24.03 19.07
CA THR A 28 4.53 -24.77 18.97
C THR A 28 4.08 -25.31 20.33
N GLN A 29 4.99 -25.93 21.09
CA GLN A 29 4.71 -26.43 22.44
C GLN A 29 4.30 -25.31 23.40
N CYS A 30 4.94 -24.13 23.29
CA CYS A 30 4.56 -22.98 24.10
C CYS A 30 3.15 -22.48 23.78
N ILE A 31 2.76 -22.48 22.50
CA ILE A 31 1.40 -22.13 22.06
C ILE A 31 0.38 -23.12 22.63
N GLU A 32 0.67 -24.42 22.60
CA GLU A 32 -0.22 -25.46 23.13
C GLU A 32 -0.39 -25.38 24.66
N LEU A 33 0.67 -25.01 25.37
CA LEU A 33 0.65 -24.85 26.83
C LEU A 33 -0.11 -23.58 27.27
N PHE A 34 0.00 -22.48 26.51
CA PHE A 34 -0.57 -21.19 26.86
C PHE A 34 -1.39 -20.57 25.70
N PRO A 35 -2.45 -21.25 25.22
CA PRO A 35 -3.18 -20.84 24.02
C PRO A 35 -3.85 -19.47 24.13
N SER A 36 -4.22 -19.06 25.35
CA SER A 36 -4.86 -17.77 25.62
C SER A 36 -3.98 -16.56 25.35
N MET A 37 -2.66 -16.68 25.53
CA MET A 37 -1.71 -15.63 25.18
C MET A 37 -1.71 -15.35 23.67
N PHE A 38 -2.20 -16.30 22.88
CA PHE A 38 -2.26 -16.27 21.42
C PHE A 38 -3.71 -16.28 20.90
N GLY A 39 -4.73 -16.10 21.76
CA GLY A 39 -6.14 -16.10 21.37
C GLY A 39 -6.56 -17.38 20.63
N LEU A 40 -6.03 -18.54 21.05
CA LEU A 40 -6.28 -19.84 20.42
C LEU A 40 -7.07 -20.81 21.33
N ASP A 41 -7.69 -20.34 22.41
CA ASP A 41 -8.41 -21.19 23.38
C ASP A 41 -9.49 -22.03 22.73
N GLU A 42 -10.33 -21.42 21.87
CA GLU A 42 -11.39 -22.10 21.13
C GLU A 42 -10.84 -23.12 20.11
N LEU A 43 -9.62 -22.89 19.59
CA LEU A 43 -8.98 -23.79 18.64
C LEU A 43 -8.37 -25.01 19.34
N ILE A 44 -7.69 -24.79 20.46
CA ILE A 44 -6.90 -25.81 21.16
C ILE A 44 -7.74 -26.54 22.21
N GLY A 45 -8.78 -25.89 22.75
CA GLY A 45 -9.72 -26.47 23.71
C GLY A 45 -9.27 -26.39 25.17
N SER A 46 -8.58 -25.31 25.56
CA SER A 46 -8.16 -25.12 26.96
C SER A 46 -9.29 -24.55 27.82
N SER A 47 -9.51 -25.16 28.99
CA SER A 47 -10.55 -24.77 29.97
C SER A 47 -9.99 -24.39 31.34
N SER A 48 -8.66 -24.37 31.50
CA SER A 48 -8.03 -24.09 32.80
C SER A 48 -7.85 -22.58 33.02
N PRO A 49 -8.00 -22.10 34.27
CA PRO A 49 -7.79 -20.69 34.59
C PRO A 49 -6.33 -20.29 34.28
N ILE A 50 -6.20 -19.19 33.55
CA ILE A 50 -4.95 -18.74 32.93
C ILE A 50 -4.05 -18.11 33.99
N ASP A 51 -2.83 -18.62 34.16
CA ASP A 51 -1.75 -17.86 34.80
C ASP A 51 -0.89 -17.19 33.72
N LEU A 52 -1.28 -15.98 33.33
CA LEU A 52 -0.53 -15.18 32.37
C LEU A 52 0.90 -14.91 32.87
N THR A 53 1.11 -14.84 34.19
CA THR A 53 2.44 -14.61 34.78
C THR A 53 3.36 -15.77 34.45
N GLN A 54 2.90 -17.00 34.71
CA GLN A 54 3.63 -18.22 34.38
C GLN A 54 3.93 -18.33 32.88
N GLY A 55 2.98 -17.92 32.03
CA GLY A 55 3.17 -17.88 30.57
C GLY A 55 4.28 -16.92 30.14
N HIS A 56 4.32 -15.70 30.67
CA HIS A 56 5.38 -14.72 30.37
C HIS A 56 6.75 -15.18 30.89
N GLU A 57 6.81 -15.79 32.08
CA GLU A 57 8.05 -16.38 32.62
C GLU A 57 8.57 -17.49 31.71
N LYS A 58 7.67 -18.36 31.22
CA LYS A 58 8.04 -19.44 30.31
C LYS A 58 8.52 -18.94 28.95
N LEU A 59 7.90 -17.89 28.41
CA LEU A 59 8.35 -17.24 27.16
C LEU A 59 9.72 -16.61 27.32
N THR A 60 9.96 -15.92 28.44
CA THR A 60 11.26 -15.31 28.75
C THR A 60 12.36 -16.37 28.85
N ALA A 61 12.09 -17.47 29.56
CA ALA A 61 13.01 -18.59 29.66
C ALA A 61 13.27 -19.26 28.30
N LEU A 62 12.23 -19.44 27.47
CA LEU A 62 12.37 -19.99 26.13
C LEU A 62 13.26 -19.09 25.25
N TYR A 63 13.04 -17.77 25.28
CA TYR A 63 13.85 -16.83 24.53
C TYR A 63 15.33 -16.91 24.93
N GLN A 64 15.61 -16.90 26.24
CA GLN A 64 16.98 -17.04 26.76
C GLN A 64 17.63 -18.35 26.33
N GLN A 65 16.91 -19.47 26.48
CA GLN A 65 17.40 -20.78 26.08
C GLN A 65 17.73 -20.83 24.58
N VAL A 66 16.88 -20.27 23.72
CA VAL A 66 17.14 -20.23 22.28
C VAL A 66 18.36 -19.38 21.96
N CYS A 67 18.50 -18.21 22.60
CA CYS A 67 19.69 -17.36 22.42
C CYS A 67 20.98 -18.11 22.82
N GLU A 68 20.97 -18.76 23.99
CA GLU A 68 22.10 -19.54 24.51
C GLU A 68 22.49 -20.67 23.56
N ILE A 69 21.51 -21.44 23.04
CA ILE A 69 21.78 -22.54 22.10
C ILE A 69 22.48 -22.03 20.83
N PHE A 70 22.07 -20.90 20.27
CA PHE A 70 22.75 -20.32 19.09
C PHE A 70 24.18 -19.91 19.41
N ILE A 71 24.39 -19.24 20.55
CA ILE A 71 25.71 -18.80 21.01
C ILE A 71 26.65 -19.99 21.26
N ASP A 72 26.16 -21.05 21.92
CA ASP A 72 26.92 -22.26 22.25
C ASP A 72 27.39 -23.01 20.99
N HIS A 73 26.68 -22.89 19.87
CA HIS A 73 27.06 -23.45 18.58
C HIS A 73 27.88 -22.49 17.72
N GLY A 74 28.28 -21.33 18.26
CA GLY A 74 29.09 -20.33 17.54
C GLY A 74 28.33 -19.59 16.43
N LEU A 75 26.99 -19.61 16.45
CA LEU A 75 26.16 -18.95 15.46
C LEU A 75 25.63 -17.60 15.98
N PRO A 76 25.59 -16.56 15.13
CA PRO A 76 24.94 -15.31 15.51
C PRO A 76 23.44 -15.51 15.68
N PHE A 77 22.88 -14.98 16.76
CA PHE A 77 21.44 -14.93 16.97
C PHE A 77 20.85 -13.62 16.47
N ASP A 78 20.07 -13.68 15.39
CA ASP A 78 19.31 -12.56 14.87
C ASP A 78 17.90 -12.58 15.46
N HIS A 79 17.56 -11.59 16.27
CA HIS A 79 16.24 -11.53 16.92
C HIS A 79 15.09 -11.51 15.91
N VAL A 80 15.23 -10.85 14.75
CA VAL A 80 14.16 -10.79 13.75
C VAL A 80 13.99 -12.14 13.07
N TRP A 81 15.08 -12.72 12.57
CA TRP A 81 15.01 -13.94 11.76
C TRP A 81 14.89 -15.22 12.59
N ASN A 82 15.58 -15.29 13.72
CA ASN A 82 15.61 -16.49 14.55
C ASN A 82 14.50 -16.52 15.60
N TRP A 83 13.88 -15.38 15.95
CA TRP A 83 12.78 -15.33 16.92
C TRP A 83 11.47 -14.84 16.31
N ILE A 84 11.40 -13.58 15.89
CA ILE A 84 10.15 -12.97 15.44
C ILE A 84 9.55 -13.74 14.26
N MET A 85 10.34 -14.05 13.22
CA MET A 85 9.85 -14.77 12.05
C MET A 85 9.36 -16.19 12.36
N VAL A 86 9.94 -16.86 13.36
CA VAL A 86 9.48 -18.18 13.81
C VAL A 86 8.08 -18.08 14.40
N TRP A 87 7.84 -17.12 15.29
CA TRP A 87 6.51 -16.87 15.84
C TRP A 87 5.49 -16.49 14.78
N ARG A 88 5.87 -15.60 13.86
CA ARG A 88 5.00 -15.21 12.72
C ARG A 88 4.61 -16.41 11.87
N GLN A 89 5.55 -17.32 11.62
CA GLN A 89 5.28 -18.55 10.86
C GLN A 89 4.35 -19.50 11.64
N GLN A 90 4.64 -19.77 12.92
CA GLN A 90 3.84 -20.70 13.73
C GLN A 90 2.40 -20.20 13.97
N LEU A 91 2.19 -18.89 13.97
CA LEU A 91 0.87 -18.25 14.05
C LEU A 91 0.26 -17.94 12.67
N SER A 92 0.80 -18.50 11.59
CA SER A 92 0.17 -18.36 10.26
C SER A 92 -1.08 -19.24 10.16
N PHE A 93 -2.05 -18.81 9.35
CA PHE A 93 -3.22 -19.64 9.04
C PHE A 93 -2.80 -20.98 8.43
N GLN A 94 -1.74 -20.99 7.61
CA GLN A 94 -1.16 -22.22 7.08
C GLN A 94 -0.75 -23.17 8.21
N SER A 95 0.17 -22.77 9.09
CA SER A 95 0.68 -23.64 10.16
C SER A 95 -0.40 -24.07 11.14
N LEU A 96 -1.32 -23.17 11.50
CA LEU A 96 -2.46 -23.53 12.35
C LEU A 96 -3.36 -24.59 11.69
N SER A 97 -3.60 -24.47 10.38
CA SER A 97 -4.42 -25.43 9.65
C SER A 97 -3.74 -26.79 9.44
N GLU A 98 -2.42 -26.81 9.27
CA GLU A 98 -1.62 -28.03 9.17
C GLU A 98 -1.64 -28.82 10.50
N LEU A 99 -1.63 -28.12 11.63
CA LEU A 99 -1.67 -28.73 12.97
C LEU A 99 -3.08 -29.17 13.40
N TYR A 100 -4.09 -28.33 13.18
CA TYR A 100 -5.42 -28.51 13.78
C TYR A 100 -6.55 -28.78 12.79
N GLY A 101 -6.28 -28.66 11.49
CA GLY A 101 -7.26 -28.77 10.41
C GLY A 101 -7.96 -27.45 10.10
N GLN A 102 -8.13 -27.15 8.80
CA GLN A 102 -8.75 -25.90 8.31
C GLN A 102 -10.14 -25.64 8.91
N ASP A 103 -11.01 -26.65 8.94
CA ASP A 103 -12.37 -26.51 9.47
C ASP A 103 -12.38 -26.13 10.95
N LYS A 104 -11.43 -26.66 11.74
CA LYS A 104 -11.32 -26.34 13.16
C LYS A 104 -10.89 -24.89 13.37
N VAL A 105 -9.89 -24.42 12.60
CA VAL A 105 -9.44 -23.02 12.59
C VAL A 105 -10.56 -22.07 12.19
N ILE A 106 -11.36 -22.43 11.17
CA ILE A 106 -12.49 -21.60 10.75
C ILE A 106 -13.56 -21.56 11.87
N GLN A 107 -13.84 -22.69 12.51
CA GLN A 107 -14.87 -22.78 13.54
C GLN A 107 -14.50 -22.06 14.84
N SER A 108 -13.21 -22.02 15.19
CA SER A 108 -12.71 -21.32 16.37
C SER A 108 -12.81 -19.78 16.25
N LEU A 109 -12.98 -19.26 15.04
CA LEU A 109 -13.17 -17.82 14.81
C LEU A 109 -14.64 -17.41 14.90
N HIS A 110 -14.85 -16.11 15.16
CA HIS A 110 -16.18 -15.52 15.23
C HIS A 110 -17.01 -15.81 13.96
N PRO A 111 -18.31 -16.16 14.07
CA PRO A 111 -19.15 -16.55 12.93
C PRO A 111 -19.12 -15.61 11.73
N ARG A 112 -19.03 -14.29 11.97
CA ARG A 112 -18.96 -13.26 10.92
C ARG A 112 -17.67 -13.33 10.08
N ALA A 113 -16.55 -13.77 10.65
CA ALA A 113 -15.27 -13.85 9.95
C ALA A 113 -15.11 -15.14 9.11
N ARG A 114 -15.88 -16.19 9.43
CA ARG A 114 -15.71 -17.53 8.84
C ARG A 114 -15.80 -17.58 7.32
N LYS A 115 -16.70 -16.78 6.72
CA LYS A 115 -16.86 -16.71 5.25
C LYS A 115 -15.60 -16.20 4.58
N ALA A 116 -15.02 -15.10 5.08
CA ALA A 116 -13.82 -14.51 4.54
C ALA A 116 -12.59 -15.43 4.75
N VAL A 117 -12.47 -16.07 5.92
CA VAL A 117 -11.37 -17.00 6.19
C VAL A 117 -11.44 -18.26 5.32
N ARG A 118 -12.65 -18.78 5.02
CA ARG A 118 -12.80 -19.84 4.01
C ARG A 118 -12.28 -19.41 2.64
N GLN A 119 -12.58 -18.18 2.23
CA GLN A 119 -12.11 -17.67 0.94
C GLN A 119 -10.58 -17.57 0.90
N ILE A 120 -9.93 -17.18 2.00
CA ILE A 120 -8.46 -17.15 2.12
C ILE A 120 -7.85 -18.52 1.82
N TYR A 121 -8.41 -19.59 2.38
CA TYR A 121 -7.94 -20.96 2.09
C TYR A 121 -8.25 -21.38 0.64
N LEU A 122 -9.44 -21.06 0.12
CA LEU A 122 -9.81 -21.36 -1.27
C LEU A 122 -8.86 -20.68 -2.28
N GLU A 123 -8.41 -19.47 -1.98
CA GLU A 123 -7.45 -18.72 -2.80
C GLU A 123 -5.97 -19.02 -2.47
N GLN A 124 -5.70 -19.97 -1.56
CA GLN A 124 -4.35 -20.36 -1.14
C GLN A 124 -3.51 -19.18 -0.61
N LEU A 125 -4.18 -18.25 0.08
CA LEU A 125 -3.58 -17.05 0.66
C LEU A 125 -3.09 -17.28 2.10
N ASP A 126 -3.46 -18.41 2.72
CA ASP A 126 -3.16 -18.77 4.12
C ASP A 126 -1.67 -18.74 4.47
N LYS A 127 -0.79 -19.05 3.52
CA LYS A 127 0.67 -18.92 3.65
C LYS A 127 1.18 -17.48 3.83
N TYR A 128 0.36 -16.48 3.48
CA TYR A 128 0.67 -15.06 3.63
C TYR A 128 -0.15 -14.39 4.75
N MET A 129 -1.06 -15.13 5.39
CA MET A 129 -1.91 -14.61 6.45
C MET A 129 -1.37 -15.02 7.81
N GLN A 130 -0.86 -14.06 8.57
CA GLN A 130 -0.57 -14.24 9.98
C GLN A 130 -1.83 -13.97 10.83
N TRP A 131 -2.04 -14.78 11.86
CA TRP A 131 -3.03 -14.51 12.90
C TRP A 131 -2.46 -13.57 13.96
N PHE A 132 -3.24 -12.54 14.29
CA PHE A 132 -2.97 -11.62 15.40
C PHE A 132 -4.13 -11.68 16.40
N PRO A 133 -3.88 -12.11 17.64
CA PRO A 133 -4.86 -12.09 18.71
C PRO A 133 -5.39 -10.69 18.96
N TRP A 134 -6.70 -10.56 19.18
CA TRP A 134 -7.33 -9.27 19.44
C TRP A 134 -6.80 -8.60 20.70
N SER A 135 -6.50 -9.40 21.73
CA SER A 135 -5.96 -8.96 23.02
C SER A 135 -4.60 -8.26 22.93
N TRP A 136 -3.88 -8.38 21.80
CA TRP A 136 -2.60 -7.68 21.61
C TRP A 136 -2.78 -6.21 21.24
N PHE A 137 -3.98 -5.79 20.85
CA PHE A 137 -4.25 -4.43 20.39
C PHE A 137 -4.84 -3.55 21.49
N SER A 138 -4.36 -2.31 21.56
CA SER A 138 -4.80 -1.29 22.51
C SER A 138 -4.78 0.11 21.86
N ASP A 139 -5.29 1.11 22.58
CA ASP A 139 -5.31 2.53 22.15
C ASP A 139 -5.91 2.78 20.77
N MET A 140 -7.04 2.15 20.47
CA MET A 140 -7.69 2.25 19.16
C MET A 140 -8.20 3.68 18.89
N GLN A 141 -7.60 4.34 17.89
CA GLN A 141 -7.93 5.70 17.47
C GLN A 141 -8.41 5.71 16.03
N PHE A 142 -9.56 6.33 15.77
CA PHE A 142 -10.06 6.49 14.41
C PHE A 142 -9.17 7.44 13.59
N ILE A 143 -8.61 6.96 12.48
CA ILE A 143 -7.81 7.78 11.55
C ILE A 143 -8.71 8.38 10.48
N GLY A 144 -9.59 7.56 9.92
CA GLY A 144 -10.45 7.98 8.82
C GLY A 144 -11.30 6.84 8.27
N ALA A 145 -12.37 7.22 7.60
CA ALA A 145 -13.21 6.32 6.82
C ALA A 145 -13.27 6.82 5.38
N GLY A 146 -12.90 5.95 4.44
CA GLY A 146 -13.20 6.18 3.03
C GLY A 146 -14.63 5.75 2.70
N GLY A 147 -15.01 5.79 1.43
CA GLY A 147 -16.33 5.30 0.98
C GLY A 147 -16.58 3.80 1.21
N PHE A 148 -15.58 3.04 1.68
CA PHE A 148 -15.59 1.58 1.65
C PHE A 148 -15.01 0.88 2.91
N SER A 149 -14.28 1.57 3.80
CA SER A 149 -13.81 0.97 5.08
C SER A 149 -13.27 2.04 6.03
N ALA A 150 -13.33 1.77 7.33
CA ALA A 150 -12.73 2.55 8.39
C ALA A 150 -11.35 2.01 8.76
N VAL A 151 -10.42 2.93 9.05
CA VAL A 151 -9.04 2.63 9.46
C VAL A 151 -8.77 3.24 10.83
N TYR A 152 -8.12 2.47 11.68
CA TYR A 152 -7.79 2.83 13.05
C TYR A 152 -6.29 2.69 13.30
N ALA A 153 -5.70 3.60 14.07
CA ALA A 153 -4.37 3.45 14.64
C ALA A 153 -4.50 2.68 15.96
N VAL A 154 -3.56 1.77 16.22
CA VAL A 154 -3.51 0.97 17.46
C VAL A 154 -2.06 0.79 17.91
N HIS A 155 -1.86 0.49 19.19
CA HIS A 155 -0.63 -0.14 19.68
C HIS A 155 -0.83 -1.65 19.73
N MET A 156 0.12 -2.41 19.19
CA MET A 156 0.16 -3.86 19.23
C MET A 156 1.33 -4.31 20.11
N THR A 157 1.07 -5.18 21.07
CA THR A 157 2.12 -5.78 21.92
C THR A 157 2.01 -7.30 21.88
N PRO A 158 2.77 -7.97 20.98
CA PRO A 158 2.81 -9.43 20.94
C PRO A 158 3.29 -10.04 22.25
N ALA A 159 2.73 -11.19 22.63
CA ALA A 159 3.16 -11.91 23.84
C ALA A 159 4.66 -12.28 23.83
N TYR A 160 5.21 -12.58 22.67
CA TYR A 160 6.61 -12.99 22.47
C TYR A 160 7.58 -11.83 22.22
N ASP A 161 7.07 -10.61 22.10
CA ASP A 161 7.86 -9.38 21.89
C ASP A 161 7.14 -8.21 22.56
N PRO A 162 7.46 -7.90 23.83
CA PRO A 162 6.71 -6.94 24.64
C PRO A 162 6.96 -5.47 24.24
N GLN A 163 7.68 -5.20 23.15
CA GLN A 163 7.86 -3.85 22.64
C GLN A 163 6.60 -3.39 21.88
N PRO A 164 5.92 -2.32 22.31
CA PRO A 164 4.74 -1.85 21.62
C PRO A 164 5.07 -1.35 20.21
N LEU A 165 4.33 -1.86 19.22
CA LEU A 165 4.42 -1.47 17.82
C LEU A 165 3.18 -0.69 17.41
N ARG A 166 3.36 0.42 16.70
CA ARG A 166 2.23 1.18 16.15
C ARG A 166 1.76 0.52 14.85
N MET A 167 0.48 0.15 14.81
CA MET A 167 -0.14 -0.57 13.69
C MET A 167 -1.40 0.16 13.22
N ALA A 168 -1.86 -0.20 12.03
CA ALA A 168 -3.14 0.23 11.47
C ALA A 168 -4.07 -0.98 11.33
N LEU A 169 -5.31 -0.85 11.81
CA LEU A 169 -6.38 -1.84 11.59
C LEU A 169 -7.38 -1.30 10.59
N LYS A 170 -7.67 -2.09 9.55
CA LYS A 170 -8.67 -1.75 8.52
C LYS A 170 -9.75 -2.81 8.48
N ILE A 171 -11.01 -2.39 8.64
CA ILE A 171 -12.15 -3.33 8.64
C ILE A 171 -12.31 -4.00 7.27
N VAL A 172 -12.44 -5.32 7.27
CA VAL A 172 -12.66 -6.16 6.08
C VAL A 172 -14.14 -6.28 5.76
N ASP A 173 -14.52 -5.81 4.57
CA ASP A 173 -15.83 -6.10 3.98
C ASP A 173 -15.73 -7.22 2.93
N ASP A 174 -16.86 -7.68 2.40
CA ASP A 174 -16.92 -8.75 1.39
C ASP A 174 -16.09 -8.46 0.12
N LYS A 175 -15.77 -7.18 -0.17
CA LYS A 175 -14.99 -6.78 -1.36
C LYS A 175 -13.49 -6.71 -1.10
N LEU A 176 -13.07 -6.69 0.17
CA LEU A 176 -11.67 -6.53 0.57
C LEU A 176 -10.82 -7.80 0.40
N LEU A 177 -11.43 -8.96 0.12
CA LEU A 177 -10.71 -10.18 -0.27
C LEU A 177 -9.86 -9.97 -1.52
N ASN A 178 -10.34 -9.17 -2.47
CA ASN A 178 -9.56 -8.81 -3.65
C ASN A 178 -8.32 -7.97 -3.26
N GLU A 179 -8.45 -7.01 -2.34
CA GLU A 179 -7.30 -6.24 -1.85
C GLU A 179 -6.25 -7.16 -1.21
N ILE A 180 -6.69 -8.10 -0.36
CA ILE A 180 -5.82 -9.09 0.29
C ILE A 180 -5.12 -9.98 -0.75
N SER A 181 -5.88 -10.51 -1.72
CA SER A 181 -5.37 -11.39 -2.79
C SER A 181 -4.31 -10.67 -3.64
N VAL A 182 -4.58 -9.43 -4.03
CA VAL A 182 -3.68 -8.62 -4.85
C VAL A 182 -2.44 -8.19 -4.08
N GLN A 183 -2.56 -7.70 -2.85
CA GLN A 183 -1.41 -7.34 -2.02
C GLN A 183 -0.48 -8.53 -1.77
N SER A 184 -1.07 -9.73 -1.59
CA SER A 184 -0.32 -10.97 -1.42
C SER A 184 0.41 -11.37 -2.71
N LYS A 185 -0.26 -11.28 -3.87
CA LYS A 185 0.32 -11.63 -5.20
C LYS A 185 1.37 -10.65 -5.69
N ALA A 186 1.17 -9.36 -5.44
CA ALA A 186 2.13 -8.30 -5.79
C ALA A 186 3.36 -8.28 -4.86
N PHE A 187 3.39 -9.15 -3.84
CA PHE A 187 4.44 -9.23 -2.84
C PHE A 187 4.78 -7.85 -2.26
N LEU A 188 3.76 -7.19 -1.70
CA LEU A 188 3.87 -5.92 -0.97
C LEU A 188 3.72 -6.11 0.56
N PRO A 189 4.42 -7.08 1.19
CA PRO A 189 4.22 -7.45 2.60
C PRO A 189 4.67 -6.35 3.58
N LEU A 190 5.26 -5.25 3.09
CA LEU A 190 5.72 -4.16 3.95
C LEU A 190 4.57 -3.41 4.62
N LEU A 191 3.37 -3.43 4.04
CA LEU A 191 2.20 -2.80 4.64
C LEU A 191 1.22 -3.80 5.25
N PHE A 192 0.90 -4.92 4.59
CA PHE A 192 -0.03 -5.91 5.14
C PHE A 192 0.71 -6.99 5.92
N GLN A 193 0.35 -7.20 7.20
CA GLN A 193 1.00 -8.16 8.09
C GLN A 193 0.17 -9.42 8.34
N GLY A 194 -1.17 -9.33 8.27
CA GLY A 194 -2.08 -10.45 8.54
C GLY A 194 -3.44 -9.97 9.03
N LEU A 195 -4.13 -10.80 9.83
CA LEU A 195 -5.53 -10.60 10.20
C LEU A 195 -5.75 -10.72 11.70
N THR A 196 -6.73 -9.95 12.18
CA THR A 196 -7.31 -10.08 13.51
C THR A 196 -8.83 -10.04 13.43
N VAL A 197 -9.53 -10.49 14.47
CA VAL A 197 -10.99 -10.40 14.57
C VAL A 197 -11.32 -9.65 15.85
N CYS A 198 -12.07 -8.56 15.73
CA CYS A 198 -12.56 -7.84 16.90
C CYS A 198 -13.52 -8.73 17.69
N GLU A 199 -13.21 -9.05 18.94
CA GLU A 199 -14.01 -9.97 19.74
C GLU A 199 -15.40 -9.40 20.08
N SER A 200 -15.52 -8.09 20.24
CA SER A 200 -16.79 -7.45 20.60
C SER A 200 -17.77 -7.31 19.43
N THR A 201 -17.26 -7.05 18.21
CA THR A 201 -18.13 -6.84 17.04
C THR A 201 -18.13 -8.03 16.08
N GLY A 202 -17.09 -8.85 16.12
CA GLY A 202 -16.85 -9.92 15.17
C GLY A 202 -16.35 -9.45 13.81
N ASP A 203 -15.94 -8.18 13.69
CA ASP A 203 -15.40 -7.64 12.44
C ASP A 203 -14.00 -8.21 12.20
N LEU A 204 -13.79 -8.81 11.02
CA LEU A 204 -12.47 -9.18 10.54
C LEU A 204 -11.73 -7.89 10.17
N MET A 205 -10.46 -7.77 10.56
CA MET A 205 -9.63 -6.59 10.27
C MET A 205 -8.28 -7.00 9.70
N MET A 206 -7.81 -6.24 8.72
CA MET A 206 -6.43 -6.31 8.22
C MET A 206 -5.51 -5.60 9.21
N VAL A 207 -4.45 -6.27 9.60
CA VAL A 207 -3.35 -5.73 10.41
C VAL A 207 -2.30 -5.21 9.44
N MET A 208 -2.03 -3.90 9.53
CA MET A 208 -1.14 -3.21 8.62
C MET A 208 -0.07 -2.42 9.39
N LYS A 209 1.11 -2.25 8.79
CA LYS A 209 2.12 -1.32 9.33
C LYS A 209 1.56 0.10 9.30
N PHE A 210 1.66 0.81 10.42
CA PHE A 210 1.27 2.21 10.48
C PHE A 210 2.33 3.10 9.80
N SER A 211 1.89 4.12 9.09
CA SER A 211 2.74 5.16 8.51
C SER A 211 2.58 6.45 9.28
N ASN A 212 3.69 7.01 9.77
CA ASN A 212 3.70 8.26 10.51
C ASN A 212 3.55 9.49 9.61
N ASP A 213 3.98 9.39 8.34
CA ASP A 213 3.98 10.52 7.40
C ASP A 213 2.69 10.66 6.59
N GLY A 214 1.71 9.80 6.85
CA GLY A 214 0.40 9.86 6.21
C GLY A 214 0.46 9.51 4.72
N ASN A 215 -0.26 10.28 3.89
CA ASN A 215 -0.34 10.03 2.44
C ASN A 215 0.29 11.16 1.62
N LEU A 216 0.60 10.88 0.36
CA LEU A 216 1.30 11.80 -0.53
C LEU A 216 0.53 13.11 -0.77
N GLU A 217 -0.80 13.11 -0.72
CA GLU A 217 -1.58 14.36 -0.86
C GLU A 217 -1.27 15.33 0.28
N ASP A 218 -1.34 14.84 1.53
CA ASP A 218 -1.08 15.64 2.72
C ASP A 218 0.42 16.00 2.80
N HIS A 219 1.29 15.05 2.47
CA HIS A 219 2.74 15.30 2.44
C HIS A 219 3.11 16.40 1.43
N MET A 220 2.54 16.39 0.22
CA MET A 220 2.75 17.47 -0.76
C MET A 220 2.27 18.84 -0.27
N GLN A 221 1.22 18.90 0.54
CA GLN A 221 0.71 20.15 1.09
C GLN A 221 1.59 20.72 2.20
N GLN A 222 2.17 19.83 3.03
CA GLN A 222 2.97 20.17 4.20
C GLN A 222 4.44 20.42 3.87
N LEU A 223 4.96 19.81 2.80
CA LEU A 223 6.36 19.97 2.40
C LEU A 223 6.68 21.44 2.08
N PRO A 224 7.65 22.05 2.79
CA PRO A 224 8.11 23.40 2.48
C PRO A 224 8.66 23.50 1.05
N LEU A 225 8.40 24.61 0.37
CA LEU A 225 8.86 24.78 -1.02
C LEU A 225 10.40 24.78 -1.14
N GLY A 226 11.11 25.17 -0.08
CA GLY A 226 12.58 25.13 -0.03
C GLY A 226 13.15 23.71 0.05
N ASP A 227 12.35 22.75 0.50
CA ASP A 227 12.75 21.34 0.65
C ASP A 227 12.37 20.51 -0.59
N LEU A 228 11.78 21.15 -1.60
CA LEU A 228 11.40 20.52 -2.85
C LEU A 228 12.57 20.56 -3.85
N ASP A 229 13.29 19.45 -3.94
CA ASP A 229 14.41 19.29 -4.86
C ASP A 229 14.20 18.18 -5.89
N LEU A 230 14.97 18.23 -7.00
CA LEU A 230 14.85 17.25 -8.08
C LEU A 230 15.22 15.82 -7.64
N LYS A 231 16.07 15.63 -6.64
CA LYS A 231 16.51 14.31 -6.20
C LYS A 231 15.39 13.60 -5.43
N THR A 232 14.72 14.31 -4.54
CA THR A 232 13.53 13.88 -3.81
C THR A 232 12.39 13.60 -4.77
N ILE A 233 12.14 14.49 -5.74
CA ILE A 233 11.09 14.28 -6.74
C ILE A 233 11.38 13.05 -7.60
N THR A 234 12.60 12.93 -8.15
CA THR A 234 12.97 11.78 -9.00
C THR A 234 12.92 10.47 -8.22
N GLY A 235 13.39 10.45 -6.97
CA GLY A 235 13.28 9.29 -6.08
C GLY A 235 11.84 8.88 -5.81
N THR A 236 10.95 9.85 -5.60
CA THR A 236 9.50 9.59 -5.42
C THR A 236 8.91 8.95 -6.68
N ILE A 237 9.15 9.54 -7.86
CA ILE A 237 8.62 9.01 -9.13
C ILE A 237 9.18 7.62 -9.42
N LEU A 238 10.48 7.40 -9.20
CA LEU A 238 11.11 6.09 -9.36
C LEU A 238 10.42 5.02 -8.51
N ARG A 239 10.14 5.35 -7.25
CA ARG A 239 9.47 4.42 -6.35
C ARG A 239 8.05 4.10 -6.82
N LEU A 240 7.28 5.12 -7.20
CA LEU A 240 5.90 4.92 -7.68
C LEU A 240 5.86 4.12 -8.99
N ALA A 241 6.80 4.39 -9.90
CA ALA A 241 6.94 3.63 -11.13
C ALA A 241 7.35 2.17 -10.85
N ALA A 242 8.25 1.92 -9.89
CA ALA A 242 8.61 0.56 -9.49
C ALA A 242 7.41 -0.20 -8.89
N ASN A 243 6.65 0.42 -7.96
CA ASN A 243 5.43 -0.17 -7.39
C ASN A 243 4.43 -0.58 -8.47
N LEU A 244 4.21 0.29 -9.48
CA LEU A 244 3.32 -0.02 -10.61
C LEU A 244 3.92 -1.10 -11.52
N ALA A 245 5.22 -1.08 -11.79
CA ALA A 245 5.88 -2.09 -12.60
C ALA A 245 5.75 -3.49 -11.99
N ASP A 246 5.91 -3.62 -10.67
CA ASP A 246 5.75 -4.89 -9.96
C ASP A 246 4.30 -5.41 -10.06
N LEU A 247 3.31 -4.52 -9.90
CA LEU A 247 1.90 -4.86 -10.06
C LEU A 247 1.55 -5.26 -11.51
N HIS A 248 2.03 -4.49 -12.48
CA HIS A 248 1.79 -4.73 -13.91
C HIS A 248 2.46 -6.03 -14.38
N LYS A 249 3.63 -6.37 -13.83
CA LYS A 249 4.36 -7.62 -14.13
C LYS A 249 3.58 -8.88 -13.73
N VAL A 250 2.74 -8.80 -12.69
CA VAL A 250 1.84 -9.90 -12.32
C VAL A 250 0.49 -9.84 -13.04
N GLY A 251 0.38 -9.01 -14.09
CA GLY A 251 -0.81 -8.90 -14.96
C GLY A 251 -1.99 -8.18 -14.29
N MET A 252 -1.73 -7.33 -13.30
CA MET A 252 -2.75 -6.65 -12.52
C MET A 252 -2.73 -5.14 -12.78
N CYS A 253 -3.91 -4.52 -12.88
CA CYS A 253 -4.08 -3.07 -12.91
C CYS A 253 -4.57 -2.56 -11.55
N HIS A 254 -4.14 -1.40 -11.08
CA HIS A 254 -4.55 -0.87 -9.76
C HIS A 254 -5.94 -0.21 -9.78
N ARG A 255 -6.25 0.60 -10.80
CA ARG A 255 -7.60 1.19 -11.01
C ARG A 255 -8.01 2.34 -10.11
N ASN A 256 -7.14 2.80 -9.21
CA ASN A 256 -7.45 3.90 -8.28
C ASN A 256 -6.17 4.60 -7.80
N VAL A 257 -5.21 4.81 -8.71
CA VAL A 257 -3.94 5.46 -8.41
C VAL A 257 -4.17 6.95 -8.21
N HIS A 258 -3.87 7.47 -7.02
CA HIS A 258 -3.92 8.89 -6.70
C HIS A 258 -3.14 9.17 -5.40
N PRO A 259 -2.76 10.42 -5.09
CA PRO A 259 -1.91 10.74 -3.92
C PRO A 259 -2.45 10.25 -2.57
N ARG A 260 -3.77 10.23 -2.36
CA ARG A 260 -4.37 9.66 -1.12
C ARG A 260 -4.20 8.15 -0.94
N ASN A 261 -3.89 7.42 -2.02
CA ASN A 261 -3.64 5.98 -2.02
C ASN A 261 -2.14 5.68 -2.10
N ILE A 262 -1.29 6.68 -1.83
CA ILE A 262 0.15 6.51 -1.71
C ILE A 262 0.50 6.87 -0.28
N VAL A 263 0.88 5.86 0.49
CA VAL A 263 1.33 6.00 1.87
C VAL A 263 2.80 6.39 1.87
N CYS A 264 3.13 7.44 2.62
CA CYS A 264 4.49 7.92 2.82
C CYS A 264 5.08 7.26 4.07
N THR A 265 6.36 6.89 4.04
CA THR A 265 7.10 6.40 5.20
C THR A 265 8.46 7.09 5.22
N ASP A 266 9.15 7.04 6.36
CA ASP A 266 10.41 7.75 6.60
C ASP A 266 11.45 7.59 5.47
N SER A 267 11.41 6.48 4.72
CA SER A 267 12.34 6.20 3.63
C SER A 267 11.68 5.79 2.31
N ASP A 268 10.35 5.73 2.24
CA ASP A 268 9.69 5.10 1.09
C ASP A 268 8.23 5.48 0.82
N TYR A 269 7.75 5.15 -0.39
CA TYR A 269 6.37 5.35 -0.85
C TYR A 269 5.73 4.04 -1.28
N PHE A 270 4.53 3.77 -0.78
CA PHE A 270 3.79 2.54 -1.07
C PHE A 270 2.41 2.84 -1.61
N LEU A 271 2.07 2.19 -2.71
CA LEU A 271 0.72 2.21 -3.24
C LEU A 271 -0.19 1.33 -2.36
N VAL A 272 -1.42 1.78 -2.09
CA VAL A 272 -2.40 1.08 -1.24
C VAL A 272 -3.80 1.12 -1.84
N ASP A 273 -4.74 0.38 -1.23
CA ASP A 273 -6.13 0.30 -1.66
C ASP A 273 -6.32 -0.40 -3.03
N TYR A 274 -5.91 -1.67 -3.07
CA TYR A 274 -6.04 -2.56 -4.22
C TYR A 274 -7.45 -3.14 -4.38
N ARG A 275 -8.47 -2.59 -3.72
CA ARG A 275 -9.86 -3.11 -3.81
C ARG A 275 -10.39 -3.23 -5.22
N PHE A 276 -10.00 -2.28 -6.07
CA PHE A 276 -10.44 -2.22 -7.46
C PHE A 276 -9.46 -2.86 -8.42
N ALA A 277 -8.36 -3.43 -7.91
CA ALA A 277 -7.35 -4.01 -8.78
C ALA A 277 -7.89 -5.28 -9.46
N THR A 278 -7.67 -5.42 -10.76
CA THR A 278 -8.17 -6.59 -11.52
C THR A 278 -7.11 -7.07 -12.50
N PRO A 279 -7.16 -8.35 -12.91
CA PRO A 279 -6.35 -8.82 -14.02
C PRO A 279 -6.59 -7.96 -15.27
N THR A 280 -5.53 -7.69 -16.04
CA THR A 280 -5.62 -6.87 -17.25
C THR A 280 -6.57 -7.48 -18.29
N GLU A 281 -6.59 -8.81 -18.41
CA GLU A 281 -7.47 -9.50 -19.38
C GLU A 281 -8.96 -9.41 -19.02
N GLU A 282 -9.29 -9.34 -17.72
CA GLU A 282 -10.65 -9.21 -17.21
C GLU A 282 -11.11 -7.76 -17.07
N SER A 283 -10.19 -6.80 -17.23
CA SER A 283 -10.46 -5.40 -16.95
C SER A 283 -11.61 -4.85 -17.80
N THR A 284 -11.63 -5.23 -19.09
CA THR A 284 -12.60 -4.77 -20.10
C THR A 284 -13.93 -5.51 -19.97
N SER A 285 -13.91 -6.76 -19.48
CA SER A 285 -15.13 -7.53 -19.23
C SER A 285 -15.83 -7.04 -17.95
N VAL A 286 -15.09 -6.77 -16.88
CA VAL A 286 -15.63 -6.24 -15.61
C VAL A 286 -16.27 -4.87 -15.80
N THR A 287 -15.61 -3.95 -16.51
CA THR A 287 -16.19 -2.64 -16.87
C THR A 287 -17.33 -2.77 -17.87
N GLY A 288 -17.26 -3.69 -18.83
CA GLY A 288 -18.32 -3.96 -19.79
C GLY A 288 -19.60 -4.47 -19.13
N LEU A 289 -19.47 -5.33 -18.11
CA LEU A 289 -20.57 -5.89 -17.32
C LEU A 289 -21.17 -4.85 -16.37
N THR A 290 -20.34 -4.12 -15.64
CA THR A 290 -20.81 -3.14 -14.63
C THR A 290 -21.19 -1.79 -15.22
N LYS A 291 -20.68 -1.46 -16.42
CA LYS A 291 -20.76 -0.13 -17.06
C LYS A 291 -20.38 1.01 -16.10
N ALA A 292 -19.43 0.74 -15.21
CA ALA A 292 -19.07 1.66 -14.16
C ALA A 292 -17.54 1.74 -13.95
N VAL A 293 -17.09 2.93 -13.56
CA VAL A 293 -15.68 3.29 -13.34
C VAL A 293 -15.53 3.82 -11.92
N TYR A 294 -14.59 3.25 -11.17
CA TYR A 294 -14.19 3.77 -9.87
C TYR A 294 -12.97 4.66 -10.04
N GLY A 295 -12.91 5.77 -9.29
CA GLY A 295 -11.71 6.60 -9.27
C GLY A 295 -11.93 8.00 -8.70
N ARG A 296 -10.86 8.79 -8.67
CA ARG A 296 -10.92 10.24 -8.44
C ARG A 296 -10.78 10.96 -9.77
N LEU A 297 -11.76 11.81 -10.08
CA LEU A 297 -11.98 12.37 -11.41
C LEU A 297 -10.73 12.80 -12.19
N PRO A 298 -9.79 13.60 -11.66
CA PRO A 298 -8.64 14.07 -12.45
C PRO A 298 -7.63 12.96 -12.79
N TYR A 299 -7.62 11.86 -12.05
CA TYR A 299 -6.72 10.72 -12.27
C TYR A 299 -7.37 9.65 -13.17
N ILE A 300 -8.65 9.78 -13.51
CA ILE A 300 -9.35 8.85 -14.40
C ILE A 300 -8.88 9.11 -15.83
N ALA A 301 -8.29 8.10 -16.47
CA ALA A 301 -7.81 8.23 -17.85
C ALA A 301 -8.98 8.37 -18.85
N PRO A 302 -8.80 9.14 -19.94
CA PRO A 302 -9.90 9.50 -20.85
C PRO A 302 -10.56 8.30 -21.55
N GLU A 303 -9.79 7.24 -21.82
CA GLU A 303 -10.27 6.01 -22.47
C GLU A 303 -11.27 5.21 -21.62
N LEU A 304 -11.31 5.44 -20.29
CA LEU A 304 -12.23 4.71 -19.40
C LEU A 304 -13.70 4.99 -19.68
N ARG A 305 -14.02 6.07 -20.40
CA ARG A 305 -15.37 6.33 -20.93
C ARG A 305 -15.84 5.26 -21.91
N GLN A 306 -14.91 4.57 -22.56
CA GLN A 306 -15.18 3.42 -23.43
C GLN A 306 -15.23 2.11 -22.64
N GLY A 307 -15.03 2.15 -21.32
CA GLY A 307 -14.91 0.97 -20.47
C GLY A 307 -13.58 0.25 -20.61
N ILE A 308 -12.59 0.81 -21.30
CA ILE A 308 -11.30 0.16 -21.49
C ILE A 308 -10.40 0.56 -20.32
N TYR A 309 -9.90 -0.44 -19.58
CA TYR A 309 -8.92 -0.24 -18.53
C TYR A 309 -7.67 -1.05 -18.85
N THR A 310 -6.50 -0.44 -18.83
CA THR A 310 -5.22 -1.16 -19.00
C THR A 310 -4.20 -0.63 -18.01
N GLU A 311 -3.01 -1.24 -17.96
CA GLU A 311 -1.88 -0.74 -17.19
C GLU A 311 -1.58 0.73 -17.54
N LYS A 312 -1.79 1.11 -18.81
CA LYS A 312 -1.61 2.47 -19.31
C LYS A 312 -2.58 3.48 -18.69
N SER A 313 -3.70 3.05 -18.15
CA SER A 313 -4.61 3.90 -17.38
C SER A 313 -4.04 4.24 -15.99
N ASP A 314 -3.30 3.32 -15.36
CA ASP A 314 -2.52 3.63 -14.14
C ASP A 314 -1.38 4.61 -14.47
N ILE A 315 -0.76 4.48 -15.64
CA ILE A 315 0.30 5.41 -16.11
C ILE A 315 -0.25 6.83 -16.30
N TYR A 316 -1.46 6.98 -16.83
CA TYR A 316 -2.12 8.30 -16.89
C TYR A 316 -2.27 8.91 -15.50
N SER A 317 -2.74 8.10 -14.55
CA SER A 317 -2.89 8.52 -13.15
C SER A 317 -1.54 8.96 -12.55
N LEU A 318 -0.47 8.20 -12.82
CA LEU A 318 0.90 8.56 -12.44
C LEU A 318 1.35 9.87 -13.09
N GLY A 319 1.01 10.11 -14.36
CA GLY A 319 1.31 11.38 -15.05
C GLY A 319 0.72 12.60 -14.35
N VAL A 320 -0.52 12.50 -13.88
CA VAL A 320 -1.16 13.55 -13.07
C VAL A 320 -0.38 13.76 -11.76
N ILE A 321 0.00 12.68 -11.09
CA ILE A 321 0.78 12.74 -9.83
C ILE A 321 2.16 13.37 -10.06
N ILE A 322 2.87 12.98 -11.12
CA ILE A 322 4.17 13.56 -11.47
C ILE A 322 4.02 15.07 -11.62
N TRP A 323 3.04 15.55 -12.38
CA TRP A 323 2.81 17.00 -12.48
C TRP A 323 2.52 17.65 -11.12
N GLN A 324 1.75 17.00 -10.25
CA GLN A 324 1.43 17.52 -8.91
C GLN A 324 2.61 17.58 -7.94
N LEU A 325 3.59 16.67 -8.07
CA LEU A 325 4.77 16.68 -7.20
C LEU A 325 5.49 18.03 -7.22
N VAL A 326 5.47 18.69 -8.39
CA VAL A 326 5.96 20.06 -8.56
C VAL A 326 4.86 21.08 -8.38
N SER A 327 3.74 20.99 -9.11
CA SER A 327 2.74 22.08 -9.14
C SER A 327 2.05 22.32 -7.78
N LYS A 328 2.05 21.30 -6.92
CA LYS A 328 1.33 21.25 -5.63
C LYS A 328 -0.16 21.57 -5.73
N VAL A 329 -0.75 21.47 -6.93
CA VAL A 329 -2.19 21.68 -7.15
C VAL A 329 -2.95 20.44 -6.68
N ILE A 330 -3.80 20.61 -5.68
CA ILE A 330 -4.67 19.53 -5.17
C ILE A 330 -6.07 19.67 -5.78
N PHE A 331 -6.61 18.54 -6.24
CA PHE A 331 -7.93 18.50 -6.82
C PHE A 331 -9.03 18.32 -5.76
N PRO A 332 -10.02 19.23 -5.72
CA PRO A 332 -11.16 19.16 -4.79
C PRO A 332 -12.20 18.14 -5.26
N SER A 333 -13.37 18.14 -4.61
CA SER A 333 -14.47 17.24 -4.95
C SER A 333 -14.81 17.26 -6.46
N PRO A 334 -15.27 16.12 -7.01
CA PRO A 334 -15.69 16.04 -8.42
C PRO A 334 -16.74 17.08 -8.81
N ASP A 335 -17.60 17.47 -7.87
CA ASP A 335 -18.67 18.43 -8.12
C ASP A 335 -18.11 19.83 -8.45
N VAL A 336 -17.03 20.24 -7.79
CA VAL A 336 -16.29 21.49 -8.09
C VAL A 336 -15.63 21.42 -9.47
N LEU A 337 -15.01 20.28 -9.78
CA LEU A 337 -14.31 20.07 -11.05
C LEU A 337 -15.25 20.04 -12.27
N LEU A 338 -16.50 19.63 -12.06
CA LEU A 338 -17.51 19.56 -13.11
C LEU A 338 -18.18 20.92 -13.37
N ASP A 339 -18.39 21.73 -12.34
CA ASP A 339 -19.02 23.06 -12.46
C ASP A 339 -18.15 24.05 -13.26
N GLY A 340 -16.82 23.87 -13.21
CA GLY A 340 -15.85 24.65 -13.98
C GLY A 340 -15.80 24.33 -15.48
N GLN A 341 -16.59 23.38 -16.00
CA GLN A 341 -16.58 22.98 -17.42
C GLN A 341 -17.47 23.85 -18.31
N LYS A 342 -17.40 25.18 -18.20
CA LYS A 342 -18.05 26.06 -19.18
C LYS A 342 -17.26 26.02 -20.50
N GLN A 343 -17.95 25.76 -21.61
CA GLN A 343 -17.32 25.74 -22.94
C GLN A 343 -16.60 27.08 -23.21
N GLY A 344 -15.29 27.00 -23.47
CA GLY A 344 -14.46 28.15 -23.84
C GLY A 344 -13.66 28.80 -22.71
N GLU A 345 -13.84 28.38 -21.46
CA GLU A 345 -13.06 28.88 -20.31
C GLU A 345 -11.99 27.88 -19.86
N GLU A 346 -10.81 28.38 -19.49
CA GLU A 346 -9.75 27.56 -18.91
C GLU A 346 -10.11 27.13 -17.48
N HIS A 347 -10.01 25.83 -17.22
CA HIS A 347 -10.31 25.28 -15.91
C HIS A 347 -9.23 25.68 -14.87
N VAL A 348 -9.63 26.11 -13.67
CA VAL A 348 -8.68 26.52 -12.61
C VAL A 348 -7.74 25.38 -12.21
N TYR A 349 -8.19 24.12 -12.28
CA TYR A 349 -7.36 22.95 -11.96
C TYR A 349 -6.70 22.32 -13.21
N ARG A 350 -6.54 23.08 -14.30
CA ARG A 350 -5.86 22.61 -15.50
C ARG A 350 -4.42 22.18 -15.24
N ILE A 351 -4.00 21.17 -15.98
CA ILE A 351 -2.63 20.67 -16.10
C ILE A 351 -2.00 21.38 -17.29
N GLU A 352 -1.05 22.26 -16.99
CA GLU A 352 -0.35 23.11 -17.94
C GLU A 352 1.17 23.03 -17.72
N ARG A 353 1.94 23.67 -18.61
CA ARG A 353 3.39 23.73 -18.49
C ARG A 353 3.79 24.51 -17.24
N VAL A 354 4.70 23.94 -16.45
CA VAL A 354 5.30 24.63 -15.29
C VAL A 354 6.57 25.36 -15.74
N PRO A 355 6.64 26.70 -15.64
CA PRO A 355 7.81 27.47 -16.07
C PRO A 355 9.08 27.14 -15.29
N GLY A 356 10.19 26.91 -16.01
CA GLY A 356 11.50 26.66 -15.41
C GLY A 356 11.75 25.22 -14.98
N LEU A 357 10.84 24.29 -15.29
CA LEU A 357 11.13 22.87 -15.15
C LEU A 357 12.14 22.39 -16.20
N PRO A 358 13.01 21.43 -15.86
CA PRO A 358 13.82 20.74 -16.84
C PRO A 358 12.96 20.08 -17.92
N ASP A 359 13.37 20.17 -19.19
CA ASP A 359 12.55 19.67 -20.30
C ASP A 359 12.23 18.17 -20.18
N TRP A 360 13.14 17.37 -19.59
CA TRP A 360 12.91 15.95 -19.39
C TRP A 360 11.71 15.69 -18.46
N TYR A 361 11.47 16.55 -17.48
CA TYR A 361 10.39 16.41 -16.52
C TYR A 361 9.04 16.66 -17.18
N GLU A 362 8.98 17.75 -17.96
CA GLU A 362 7.81 18.07 -18.77
C GLU A 362 7.50 16.97 -19.77
N ARG A 363 8.51 16.49 -20.51
CA ARG A 363 8.33 15.38 -21.44
C ARG A 363 7.79 14.13 -20.76
N LEU A 364 8.26 13.82 -19.54
CA LEU A 364 7.84 12.66 -18.78
C LEU A 364 6.34 12.70 -18.44
N TYR A 365 5.85 13.76 -17.77
CA TYR A 365 4.42 13.82 -17.42
C TYR A 365 3.53 14.00 -18.65
N VAL A 366 3.97 14.75 -19.67
CA VAL A 366 3.22 14.91 -20.94
C VAL A 366 3.02 13.55 -21.61
N ALA A 367 4.06 12.72 -21.67
CA ALA A 367 3.96 11.40 -22.27
C ALA A 367 3.04 10.46 -21.49
N CYS A 368 3.06 10.52 -20.16
CA CYS A 368 2.13 9.75 -19.33
C CYS A 368 0.67 10.18 -19.53
N LEU A 369 0.43 11.46 -19.81
CA LEU A 369 -0.90 12.05 -20.00
C LEU A 369 -1.45 11.94 -21.42
N GLU A 370 -0.74 11.23 -22.31
CA GLU A 370 -1.13 11.10 -23.71
C GLU A 370 -2.55 10.54 -23.86
N PRO A 371 -3.44 11.13 -24.70
CA PRO A 371 -4.82 10.68 -24.78
C PRO A 371 -4.96 9.23 -25.26
N LYS A 372 -4.05 8.78 -26.13
CA LYS A 372 -3.99 7.41 -26.63
C LYS A 372 -3.17 6.52 -25.68
N PRO A 373 -3.77 5.51 -25.03
CA PRO A 373 -3.06 4.66 -24.06
C PRO A 373 -1.82 3.97 -24.64
N GLU A 374 -1.87 3.57 -25.90
CA GLU A 374 -0.78 2.88 -26.61
C GLU A 374 0.49 3.74 -26.77
N ASN A 375 0.35 5.07 -26.72
CA ASN A 375 1.45 6.01 -26.86
C ASN A 375 2.08 6.39 -25.50
N ARG A 376 1.45 6.01 -24.38
CA ARG A 376 2.03 6.22 -23.04
C ARG A 376 3.17 5.22 -22.80
N PRO A 377 4.19 5.55 -22.00
CA PRO A 377 5.20 4.59 -21.59
C PRO A 377 4.63 3.49 -20.69
N ASP A 378 5.37 2.42 -20.48
CA ASP A 378 5.14 1.51 -19.36
C ASP A 378 5.91 1.95 -18.09
N ALA A 379 5.55 1.38 -16.95
CA ALA A 379 6.15 1.74 -15.66
C ALA A 379 7.66 1.38 -15.58
N GLY A 380 8.08 0.34 -16.29
CA GLY A 380 9.49 -0.08 -16.36
C GLY A 380 10.34 0.83 -17.25
N GLU A 381 9.77 1.38 -18.33
CA GLU A 381 10.37 2.42 -19.18
C GLU A 381 10.59 3.71 -18.38
N ILE A 382 9.58 4.16 -17.63
CA ILE A 382 9.70 5.31 -16.71
C ILE A 382 10.83 5.07 -15.71
N SER A 383 10.84 3.90 -15.07
CA SER A 383 11.84 3.56 -14.05
C SER A 383 13.26 3.56 -14.61
N ARG A 384 13.51 2.84 -15.71
CA ARG A 384 14.83 2.77 -16.36
C ARG A 384 15.34 4.14 -16.80
N ALA A 385 14.45 4.94 -17.35
CA ALA A 385 14.80 6.25 -17.85
C ALA A 385 15.15 7.23 -16.73
N LEU A 386 14.33 7.28 -15.69
CA LEU A 386 14.52 8.19 -14.57
C LEU A 386 15.69 7.78 -13.68
N GLN A 387 16.05 6.48 -13.65
CA GLN A 387 17.16 5.97 -12.85
C GLN A 387 18.49 6.60 -13.27
N LYS A 388 18.72 6.78 -14.59
CA LYS A 388 19.92 7.46 -15.11
C LYS A 388 20.00 8.90 -14.65
N ILE A 389 18.87 9.62 -14.68
CA ILE A 389 18.79 11.01 -14.23
C ILE A 389 19.04 11.09 -12.73
N HIS A 390 18.38 10.24 -11.93
CA HIS A 390 18.50 10.23 -10.49
C HIS A 390 19.93 9.93 -10.03
N GLN A 391 20.62 8.98 -10.68
CA GLN A 391 22.02 8.67 -10.39
C GLN A 391 22.97 9.83 -10.72
N GLY A 392 22.66 10.64 -11.74
CA GLY A 392 23.43 11.83 -12.08
C GLY A 392 23.21 13.03 -11.14
N LEU A 393 22.20 12.99 -10.26
CA LEU A 393 21.95 14.02 -9.25
C LEU A 393 22.78 13.71 -7.99
N GLU A 394 24.05 14.14 -7.98
CA GLU A 394 24.93 13.95 -6.81
C GLU A 394 24.42 14.72 -5.57
N PHE A 395 23.90 15.93 -5.77
CA PHE A 395 23.42 16.82 -4.72
C PHE A 395 21.92 17.14 -4.85
N SER A 396 21.32 17.66 -3.78
CA SER A 396 20.00 18.29 -3.83
C SER A 396 20.06 19.48 -4.80
N VAL A 397 19.22 19.44 -5.85
CA VAL A 397 19.07 20.53 -6.82
C VAL A 397 17.72 21.19 -6.58
N PRO A 398 17.68 22.36 -5.92
CA PRO A 398 16.44 23.09 -5.70
C PRO A 398 15.77 23.47 -7.01
N LEU A 399 14.45 23.60 -6.99
CA LEU A 399 13.72 24.16 -8.11
C LEU A 399 14.00 25.66 -8.27
N GLY A 400 14.08 26.14 -9.51
CA GLY A 400 14.34 27.55 -9.79
C GLY A 400 13.22 28.48 -9.33
N GLY A 401 13.53 29.76 -9.11
CA GLY A 401 12.59 30.75 -8.58
C GLY A 401 11.28 30.88 -9.37
N SER A 402 11.33 30.74 -10.70
CA SER A 402 10.13 30.74 -11.55
C SER A 402 9.15 29.59 -11.24
N VAL A 403 9.67 28.44 -10.81
CA VAL A 403 8.85 27.28 -10.40
C VAL A 403 8.16 27.60 -9.07
N THR A 404 8.89 28.17 -8.12
CA THR A 404 8.34 28.61 -6.83
C THR A 404 7.25 29.66 -7.02
N GLU A 405 7.49 30.68 -7.85
CA GLU A 405 6.51 31.71 -8.20
C GLU A 405 5.24 31.11 -8.83
N TYR A 406 5.41 30.16 -9.76
CA TYR A 406 4.31 29.42 -10.36
C TYR A 406 3.48 28.67 -9.29
N ILE A 407 4.13 27.92 -8.40
CA ILE A 407 3.44 27.15 -7.35
C ILE A 407 2.61 28.09 -6.45
N VAL A 408 3.20 29.20 -6.02
CA VAL A 408 2.51 30.19 -5.16
C VAL A 408 1.30 30.78 -5.88
N ALA A 409 1.45 31.19 -7.14
CA ALA A 409 0.36 31.76 -7.94
C ALA A 409 -0.78 30.75 -8.14
N ARG A 410 -0.47 29.51 -8.52
CA ARG A 410 -1.48 28.46 -8.77
C ARG A 410 -2.20 28.03 -7.50
N ARG A 411 -1.48 27.92 -6.37
CA ARG A 411 -2.12 27.64 -5.07
C ARG A 411 -3.05 28.78 -4.65
N ALA A 412 -2.68 30.04 -4.90
CA ALA A 412 -3.55 31.18 -4.62
C ALA A 412 -4.81 31.18 -5.49
N GLU A 413 -4.68 30.93 -6.80
CA GLU A 413 -5.80 30.81 -7.74
C GLU A 413 -6.77 29.69 -7.33
N ALA A 414 -6.25 28.49 -7.06
CA ALA A 414 -7.06 27.34 -6.62
C ALA A 414 -7.75 27.61 -5.27
N ALA A 415 -7.04 28.17 -4.30
CA ALA A 415 -7.60 28.51 -2.99
C ALA A 415 -8.72 29.56 -3.11
N ASP A 416 -8.55 30.55 -3.97
CA ASP A 416 -9.56 31.59 -4.18
C ASP A 416 -10.83 31.03 -4.84
N HIS A 417 -10.65 30.18 -5.85
CA HIS A 417 -11.75 29.46 -6.47
C HIS A 417 -12.51 28.60 -5.46
N LEU A 418 -11.81 27.85 -4.60
CA LEU A 418 -12.45 27.06 -3.54
C LEU A 418 -13.21 27.89 -2.52
N ARG A 419 -12.65 29.03 -2.10
CA ARG A 419 -13.36 29.95 -1.18
C ARG A 419 -14.62 30.50 -1.81
N THR A 420 -14.56 30.87 -3.09
CA THR A 420 -15.72 31.39 -3.83
C THR A 420 -16.78 30.30 -4.01
N PHE A 421 -16.37 29.10 -4.44
CA PHE A 421 -17.26 27.96 -4.56
C PHE A 421 -17.93 27.64 -3.22
N ALA A 422 -17.15 27.59 -2.13
CA ALA A 422 -17.66 27.25 -0.80
C ALA A 422 -18.71 28.25 -0.30
N LYS A 423 -18.52 29.54 -0.57
CA LYS A 423 -19.49 30.60 -0.24
C LYS A 423 -20.79 30.48 -1.02
N VAL A 424 -20.72 30.08 -2.30
CA VAL A 424 -21.89 30.05 -3.20
C VAL A 424 -22.66 28.73 -3.10
N LYS A 425 -21.96 27.60 -2.98
CA LYS A 425 -22.53 26.25 -3.14
C LYS A 425 -22.46 25.39 -1.87
N GLY A 426 -21.83 25.88 -0.79
CA GLY A 426 -21.67 25.16 0.47
C GLY A 426 -20.33 24.44 0.60
N ILE A 427 -20.18 23.61 1.63
CA ILE A 427 -18.87 23.04 2.02
C ILE A 427 -18.29 22.16 0.92
N VAL A 428 -17.03 22.41 0.55
CA VAL A 428 -16.26 21.53 -0.31
C VAL A 428 -15.78 20.33 0.51
N SER A 429 -16.31 19.15 0.20
CA SER A 429 -15.79 17.89 0.74
C SER A 429 -14.47 17.51 0.06
N ALA A 430 -13.62 16.74 0.74
CA ALA A 430 -12.43 16.16 0.13
C ALA A 430 -12.84 15.22 -1.02
N SER A 431 -12.11 15.28 -2.14
CA SER A 431 -12.33 14.35 -3.24
C SER A 431 -11.95 12.94 -2.81
N THR A 432 -12.97 12.11 -2.62
CA THR A 432 -12.85 10.68 -2.38
C THR A 432 -13.07 9.92 -3.68
N THR A 433 -12.57 8.69 -3.74
CA THR A 433 -12.90 7.75 -4.82
C THR A 433 -14.42 7.60 -4.91
N ARG A 434 -14.98 7.78 -6.11
CA ARG A 434 -16.40 7.62 -6.41
C ARG A 434 -16.63 6.62 -7.53
N LEU A 435 -17.87 6.15 -7.63
CA LEU A 435 -18.37 5.35 -8.74
C LEU A 435 -19.02 6.27 -9.79
N TYR A 436 -18.63 6.14 -11.04
CA TYR A 436 -19.19 6.84 -12.19
C TYR A 436 -19.78 5.83 -13.16
N THR A 437 -20.95 6.11 -13.73
CA THR A 437 -21.42 5.36 -14.90
C THR A 437 -20.68 5.83 -16.15
N LEU A 438 -20.48 4.96 -17.15
CA LEU A 438 -19.82 5.35 -18.41
C LEU A 438 -20.49 6.56 -19.08
N SER A 439 -21.82 6.67 -18.97
CA SER A 439 -22.59 7.80 -19.54
C SER A 439 -22.33 9.13 -18.84
N ASN A 440 -22.00 9.10 -17.54
CA ASN A 440 -21.87 10.29 -16.69
C ASN A 440 -20.40 10.62 -16.37
N LEU A 441 -19.46 9.79 -16.81
CA LEU A 441 -18.04 10.02 -16.61
C LEU A 441 -17.56 11.15 -17.55
N PRO A 442 -17.20 12.34 -17.03
CA PRO A 442 -16.72 13.44 -17.87
C PRO A 442 -15.36 13.08 -18.49
N CYS A 443 -15.04 13.74 -19.60
CA CYS A 443 -13.72 13.58 -20.20
C CYS A 443 -12.71 14.43 -19.43
N THR A 444 -11.64 13.79 -18.94
CA THR A 444 -10.55 14.44 -18.22
C THR A 444 -9.52 15.07 -19.14
N GLN A 445 -9.56 14.77 -20.44
CA GLN A 445 -8.69 15.38 -21.45
C GLN A 445 -8.82 16.92 -21.47
N PHE A 446 -9.98 17.47 -21.14
CA PHE A 446 -10.19 18.92 -21.04
C PHE A 446 -9.40 19.58 -19.91
N PHE A 447 -8.92 18.81 -18.92
CA PHE A 447 -8.01 19.34 -17.90
C PHE A 447 -6.60 19.54 -18.44
N ILE A 448 -6.23 18.94 -19.57
CA ILE A 448 -4.87 18.99 -20.09
C ILE A 448 -4.75 20.08 -21.16
N SER A 449 -3.97 21.14 -20.89
CA SER A 449 -3.69 22.20 -21.87
C SER A 449 -2.36 21.99 -22.63
N LEU A 450 -1.76 20.81 -22.46
CA LEU A 450 -0.47 20.45 -23.01
C LEU A 450 -0.58 19.99 -24.47
N ARG A 451 0.45 20.28 -25.26
CA ARG A 451 0.56 19.74 -26.62
C ARG A 451 1.17 18.35 -26.59
N PHE A 452 0.44 17.41 -27.16
CA PHE A 452 0.86 16.03 -27.35
C PHE A 452 1.65 15.86 -28.65
N LYS A 453 2.69 15.03 -28.62
CA LYS A 453 3.47 14.64 -29.81
C LYS A 453 3.50 13.11 -29.88
N ASN A 454 3.39 12.54 -31.07
CA ASN A 454 3.30 11.08 -31.25
C ASN A 454 4.61 10.31 -30.94
N ASP A 455 5.71 10.97 -30.61
CA ASP A 455 7.05 10.36 -30.63
C ASP A 455 7.88 10.66 -29.38
N VAL A 456 7.21 10.71 -28.22
CA VAL A 456 7.84 11.22 -27.00
C VAL A 456 8.98 10.31 -26.57
N PHE A 457 8.79 9.00 -26.46
CA PHE A 457 9.80 8.09 -25.87
C PHE A 457 10.99 7.70 -26.74
N GLN A 458 10.97 7.85 -28.08
CA GLN A 458 12.16 7.55 -28.89
C GLN A 458 13.32 8.52 -28.65
N ASN A 459 13.05 9.70 -28.07
CA ASN A 459 14.03 10.77 -27.86
C ASN A 459 13.97 11.42 -26.45
N VAL A 460 13.26 10.85 -25.46
CA VAL A 460 13.22 11.48 -24.10
C VAL A 460 14.54 11.31 -23.35
N PHE A 461 15.31 10.25 -23.60
CA PHE A 461 16.47 9.86 -22.79
C PHE A 461 17.71 9.49 -23.60
#